data_AF-A0A958ITQ3-F1
#
_entry.id   AF-A0A958ITQ3-F1
#
_cell.length_a   1.000
_cell.length_b   1.000
_cell.length_c   1.000
_cell.angle_alpha   90.00
_cell.angle_beta   90.00
_cell.angle_gamma   90.00
#
_symmetry.space_group_name_H-M   'P 1'
#
loop_
_entity.id
_entity.type
_entity.pdbx_description
1 polymer ?
#
loop_
_entity_poly.entity_id
_entity_poly.type
_entity_poly.pdbx_seq_one_letter_code
_entity_poly.pdbx_strand_id
1 'polypeptide(L)' 'RMPNRYEIVVEKAELWEFAERAPHADLNILGLADVVDKTFIENMVVQTESSCMFVRDSGHESVLV' A
#
# COMPACT_ATOMS: atom_id res chain seq x y z
N ARG A 1 -15.42 -12.00 -5.21
CA ARG A 1 -16.10 -11.74 -3.91
C ARG A 1 -15.03 -11.84 -2.84
N MET A 2 -14.84 -10.80 -2.01
CA MET A 2 -13.88 -10.89 -0.91
C MET A 2 -14.27 -12.04 0.03
N PRO A 3 -13.29 -12.75 0.64
CA PRO A 3 -13.56 -13.88 1.53
C PRO A 3 -14.43 -13.44 2.72
N ASN A 4 -15.13 -14.38 3.37
CA ASN A 4 -16.07 -14.09 4.47
C ASN A 4 -15.44 -13.46 5.73
N ARG A 5 -14.12 -13.22 5.73
CA ARG A 5 -13.36 -12.52 6.77
C ARG A 5 -12.53 -11.44 6.10
N TYR A 6 -12.96 -10.20 6.20
CA TYR A 6 -12.20 -9.02 5.82
C TYR A 6 -12.49 -7.92 6.85
N GLU A 7 -11.50 -7.06 7.06
CA GLU A 7 -11.61 -5.87 7.87
C GLU A 7 -11.32 -4.67 6.97
N ILE A 8 -12.12 -3.61 7.09
CA ILE A 8 -11.88 -2.35 6.39
C ILE A 8 -11.48 -1.35 7.45
N VAL A 9 -10.26 -0.83 7.34
CA VAL A 9 -9.72 0.19 8.22
C VAL A 9 -9.60 1.50 7.44
N VAL A 10 -10.07 2.60 8.01
CA VAL A 10 -9.93 3.94 7.45
C VAL A 10 -9.24 4.81 8.48
N GLU A 11 -8.04 5.28 8.15
CA GLU A 11 -7.21 6.10 9.04
C GLU A 11 -6.87 7.43 8.37
N LYS A 12 -6.83 8.49 9.16
CA LYS A 12 -6.38 9.81 8.72
C LYS A 12 -5.02 10.11 9.37
N ALA A 13 -3.97 9.67 8.72
CA ALA A 13 -2.58 9.88 9.12
C ALA A 13 -1.70 9.88 7.87
N GLU A 14 -0.42 10.20 8.06
CA GLU A 14 0.57 9.94 7.01
C GLU A 14 0.77 8.43 6.86
N LEU A 15 0.99 7.97 5.62
CA LEU A 15 1.04 6.54 5.32
C LEU A 15 2.16 5.83 6.11
N TRP A 16 3.32 6.46 6.26
CA TRP A 16 4.44 5.90 7.01
C TRP A 16 4.17 5.78 8.51
N GLU A 17 3.35 6.67 9.09
CA GLU A 17 2.93 6.57 10.49
C GLU A 17 1.93 5.43 10.69
N PHE A 18 1.09 5.17 9.67
CA PHE A 18 0.15 4.06 9.72
C PHE A 18 0.84 2.71 9.47
N ALA A 19 1.81 2.64 8.55
CA ALA A 19 2.49 1.40 8.17
C ALA A 19 3.08 0.64 9.37
N GLU A 20 3.64 1.35 10.36
CA GLU A 20 4.23 0.75 11.57
C GLU A 20 3.21 0.06 12.49
N ARG A 21 1.94 0.49 12.45
CA ARG A 21 0.85 -0.02 13.29
C ARG A 21 -0.24 -0.75 12.51
N ALA A 22 -0.09 -0.82 11.19
CA ALA A 22 -1.00 -1.53 10.32
C ALA A 22 -0.95 -3.04 10.62
N PRO A 23 -2.06 -3.77 10.39
CA PRO A 23 -2.02 -5.23 10.46
C PRO A 23 -0.95 -5.80 9.52
N HIS A 24 -0.20 -6.80 10.00
CA HIS A 24 0.79 -7.48 9.18
C HIS A 24 0.14 -8.13 7.94
N ALA A 25 0.78 -7.96 6.79
CA ALA A 25 0.35 -8.53 5.52
C ALA A 25 1.52 -9.24 4.84
N ASP A 26 1.26 -10.38 4.17
CA ASP A 26 2.29 -11.05 3.37
C ASP A 26 2.68 -10.22 2.12
N LEU A 27 1.73 -9.42 1.63
CA LEU A 27 1.88 -8.54 0.47
C LEU A 27 1.18 -7.20 0.72
N ASN A 28 1.95 -6.12 0.62
CA ASN A 28 1.46 -4.75 0.59
C ASN A 28 1.32 -4.27 -0.86
N ILE A 29 0.17 -3.68 -1.20
CA ILE A 29 -0.07 -3.05 -2.50
C ILE A 29 -0.21 -1.55 -2.27
N LEU A 30 0.78 -0.79 -2.74
CA LEU A 30 0.92 0.63 -2.46
C LEU A 30 0.94 1.42 -3.77
N GLY A 31 0.38 2.63 -3.76
CA GLY A 31 0.45 3.54 -4.90
C GLY A 31 1.86 4.12 -5.07
N LEU A 32 2.32 4.22 -6.31
CA LEU A 32 3.56 4.90 -6.66
C LEU A 32 3.25 6.32 -7.16
N ALA A 33 3.96 7.32 -6.61
CA ALA A 33 3.86 8.69 -7.08
C ALA A 33 4.39 8.86 -8.52
N ASP A 34 4.03 9.98 -9.17
CA ASP A 34 4.48 10.28 -10.54
C ASP A 34 6.00 10.32 -10.67
N VAL A 35 6.65 10.93 -9.67
CA VAL A 35 8.10 10.93 -9.50
C VAL A 35 8.46 9.86 -8.48
N VAL A 36 9.34 8.94 -8.87
CA VAL A 36 9.78 7.85 -8.00
C VAL A 36 10.61 8.42 -6.85
N ASP A 37 10.11 8.24 -5.63
CA ASP A 37 10.86 8.47 -4.40
C ASP A 37 11.43 7.13 -3.90
N LYS A 38 12.73 6.97 -4.07
CA LYS A 38 13.45 5.78 -3.62
C LYS A 38 13.41 5.61 -2.09
N THR A 39 13.48 6.71 -1.34
CA THR A 39 13.51 6.68 0.12
C THR A 39 12.19 6.15 0.67
N PHE A 40 11.08 6.59 0.07
CA PHE A 40 9.76 6.08 0.40
C PHE A 40 9.67 4.55 0.17
N ILE A 41 10.13 4.07 -0.99
CA ILE A 41 10.11 2.63 -1.32
C ILE A 41 10.92 1.83 -0.28
N GLU A 42 12.14 2.26 0.02
CA GLU A 42 13.00 1.58 1.00
C GLU A 42 12.38 1.58 2.40
N ASN A 43 11.81 2.71 2.82
CA ASN A 43 11.15 2.83 4.12
C ASN A 43 9.94 1.89 4.24
N MET A 44 9.10 1.79 3.21
CA MET A 44 7.93 0.91 3.23
C MET A 44 8.32 -0.56 3.33
N VAL A 45 9.37 -0.98 2.61
CA VAL A 45 9.87 -2.37 2.70
C VAL A 45 10.41 -2.66 4.10
N VAL A 46 11.15 -1.73 4.71
CA VAL A 46 11.71 -1.90 6.05
C VAL A 46 10.63 -1.88 7.12
N GLN A 47 9.70 -0.92 7.10
CA GLN A 47 8.68 -0.75 8.14
C GLN A 47 7.62 -1.85 8.13
N THR A 48 7.26 -2.36 6.94
CA THR A 48 6.24 -3.42 6.82
C THR A 48 6.81 -4.83 6.97
N GLU A 49 8.15 -4.97 6.95
CA GLU A 49 8.89 -6.23 7.03
C GLU A 49 8.36 -7.34 6.09
N SER A 50 7.79 -6.95 4.96
CA SER A 50 7.06 -7.86 4.06
C SER A 50 7.19 -7.46 2.59
N SER A 51 6.62 -8.26 1.69
CA SER A 51 6.70 -8.00 0.26
C SER A 51 5.87 -6.77 -0.11
N CYS A 52 6.44 -5.86 -0.90
CA CYS A 52 5.77 -4.66 -1.37
C CYS A 52 5.65 -4.66 -2.90
N MET A 53 4.45 -4.39 -3.41
CA MET A 53 4.17 -4.11 -4.82
C MET A 53 3.73 -2.66 -4.96
N PHE A 54 4.53 -1.87 -5.68
CA PHE A 54 4.23 -0.47 -5.98
C PHE A 54 3.58 -0.35 -7.35
N VAL A 55 2.37 0.20 -7.39
CA VAL A 55 1.55 0.27 -8.60
C VAL A 55 1.40 1.73 -9.01
N ARG A 56 1.69 2.02 -10.29
CA ARG A 56 1.35 3.29 -10.92
C ARG A 56 0.29 3.03 -11.97
N ASP A 57 -0.79 3.79 -11.92
CA ASP A 57 -1.83 3.80 -12.95
C ASP A 57 -1.24 4.36 -14.27
N SER A 58 -1.58 3.75 -15.42
CA SER A 58 -1.24 4.31 -16.73
C SER A 58 -2.21 5.42 -17.15
N GLY A 59 -3.31 5.61 -16.40
CA GLY A 59 -4.36 6.59 -16.63
C GLY A 59 -5.44 6.10 -17.60
N HIS A 60 -5.37 4.83 -18.04
CA HIS A 60 -6.32 4.22 -18.97
C HIS A 60 -7.03 3.00 -18.37
N GLU A 61 -6.64 2.61 -17.17
CA GLU A 61 -7.19 1.49 -16.43
C GLU A 61 -8.57 1.84 -15.89
N SER A 62 -9.43 0.84 -15.85
CA SER A 62 -10.78 0.98 -15.37
C SER A 62 -11.00 -0.06 -14.28
N VAL A 63 -10.68 0.35 -13.04
CA VAL A 63 -10.68 -0.53 -11.85
C VAL A 63 -12.11 -0.76 -11.30
N LEU A 64 -13.06 0.09 -11.70
CA LEU A 64 -14.41 0.15 -11.11
C LEU A 64 -15.54 -0.32 -12.05
N VAL A 65 -15.23 -0.71 -13.29
CA VAL A 65 -16.25 -1.13 -14.27
C VAL A 65 -16.62 -2.59 -14.15
#